data_AF-A0A7X8ZKP0-F1
#
_entry.id   AF-A0A7X8ZKP0-F1
#
_cell.length_a   1.000
_cell.length_b   1.000
_cell.length_c   1.000
_cell.angle_alpha   90.00
_cell.angle_beta   90.00
_cell.angle_gamma   90.00
#
_symmetry.space_group_name_H-M   'P 1'
#
loop_
_entity.id
_entity.type
_entity.pdbx_description
1 polymer ?
#
loop_
_entity_poly.entity_id
_entity_poly.type
_entity_poly.pdbx_seq_one_letter_code
_entity_poly.pdbx_strand_id
1 'polypeptide(L)'
;KMIPCLWGFLLPMEKSEVSTPFAMQDFRVAGGSFQEMPVRAAAVIDRKQNNRVVLRFLNLPQEMWGGVEAVPAVFQAADQPVILCRVTGFFSNYARSMILALFQIAFLAALGCAVGSAFSTPVAAFAAISYLVIGMSVQAALGAPLRNEDGSYKYKNLMEKSVHKFAQVIRVLVVSVDDLDATSDLAKGNLVEYSRIGKAFLNLIVIRTGLIAGLGIWILTKRELGTVIKR
;
A
#
# COMPACT_ATOMS: atom_id res chain seq x y z
N LYS A 1 -19.52 -15.81 13.66
CA LYS A 1 -20.29 -16.93 13.06
C LYS A 1 -19.43 -17.56 11.97
N MET A 2 -19.37 -18.89 11.89
CA MET A 2 -18.60 -19.59 10.84
C MET A 2 -19.52 -19.86 9.64
N ILE A 3 -19.05 -19.50 8.45
CA ILE A 3 -19.74 -19.67 7.18
C ILE A 3 -19.14 -20.90 6.50
N PRO A 4 -19.91 -21.99 6.28
CA PRO A 4 -19.45 -23.12 5.49
C PRO A 4 -19.45 -22.72 4.00
N CYS A 5 -18.33 -22.96 3.33
CA CYS A 5 -18.16 -22.62 1.92
C CYS A 5 -17.18 -23.60 1.25
N LEU A 6 -17.32 -23.75 -0.07
CA LEU A 6 -16.37 -24.53 -0.85
C LEU A 6 -15.51 -23.62 -1.71
N TRP A 7 -14.20 -23.84 -1.65
CA TRP A 7 -13.23 -23.23 -2.54
C TRP A 7 -12.67 -24.28 -3.49
N GLY A 8 -12.57 -23.93 -4.77
CA GLY A 8 -12.14 -24.85 -5.82
C GLY A 8 -11.05 -24.26 -6.68
N PHE A 9 -10.00 -25.02 -6.94
CA PHE A 9 -8.99 -24.68 -7.93
C PHE A 9 -9.19 -25.52 -9.18
N LEU A 10 -9.16 -24.88 -10.35
CA LEU A 10 -9.17 -25.60 -11.62
C LEU A 10 -7.89 -26.44 -11.74
N LEU A 11 -8.04 -27.71 -12.08
CA LEU A 11 -6.95 -28.63 -12.42
C LEU A 11 -6.84 -28.71 -13.95
N PRO A 12 -5.86 -28.05 -14.58
CA PRO A 12 -5.78 -27.96 -16.03
C PRO A 12 -5.59 -29.32 -16.71
N MET A 13 -4.99 -30.29 -16.01
CA MET A 13 -4.75 -31.65 -16.51
C MET A 13 -6.04 -32.46 -16.65
N GLU A 14 -7.02 -32.23 -15.77
CA GLU A 14 -8.27 -32.98 -15.72
C GLU A 14 -9.36 -32.38 -16.62
N LYS A 15 -9.07 -31.22 -17.25
CA LYS A 15 -10.03 -30.46 -18.07
C LYS A 15 -10.60 -31.27 -19.24
N SER A 16 -9.85 -32.24 -19.76
CA SER A 16 -10.29 -33.13 -20.85
C SER A 16 -10.97 -34.41 -20.38
N GLU A 17 -10.87 -34.74 -19.10
CA GLU A 17 -11.29 -36.05 -18.57
C GLU A 17 -12.55 -35.96 -17.70
N VAL A 18 -12.78 -34.84 -17.03
CA VAL A 18 -13.86 -34.70 -16.04
C VAL A 18 -14.72 -33.47 -16.36
N SER A 19 -16.05 -33.62 -16.19
CA SER A 19 -17.02 -32.52 -16.37
C SER A 19 -16.82 -31.37 -15.37
N THR A 20 -16.27 -31.66 -14.19
CA THR A 20 -15.93 -30.70 -13.14
C THR A 20 -14.46 -30.85 -12.70
N PRO A 21 -13.50 -30.29 -13.45
CA PRO A 21 -12.07 -30.41 -13.18
C PRO A 21 -11.61 -29.43 -12.09
N PHE A 22 -12.31 -29.41 -10.95
CA PHE A 22 -12.01 -28.55 -9.82
C PHE A 22 -11.70 -29.38 -8.59
N ALA A 23 -10.53 -29.17 -8.00
CA ALA A 23 -10.21 -29.67 -6.66
C ALA A 23 -10.93 -28.79 -5.64
N MET A 24 -12.06 -29.28 -5.11
CA MET A 24 -12.88 -28.57 -4.12
C MET A 24 -12.40 -28.90 -2.71
N GLN A 25 -12.31 -27.88 -1.86
CA GLN A 25 -11.97 -27.99 -0.45
C GLN A 25 -13.03 -27.28 0.38
N ASP A 26 -13.50 -27.96 1.43
CA ASP A 26 -14.46 -27.42 2.39
C ASP A 26 -13.74 -26.50 3.39
N PHE A 27 -14.28 -25.31 3.57
CA PHE A 27 -13.82 -24.31 4.52
C PHE A 27 -14.96 -23.83 5.40
N ARG A 28 -14.70 -23.73 6.70
CA ARG A 28 -15.56 -23.01 7.65
C ARG A 28 -14.87 -21.73 8.05
N VAL A 29 -15.30 -20.62 7.43
CA VAL A 29 -14.62 -19.33 7.56
C VAL A 29 -15.35 -18.43 8.53
N ALA A 30 -14.63 -17.85 9.49
CA ALA A 30 -15.17 -16.77 10.31
C ALA A 30 -15.19 -15.45 9.51
N GLY A 31 -16.29 -14.71 9.55
CA GLY A 31 -16.34 -13.38 8.94
C GLY A 31 -15.23 -12.48 9.50
N GLY A 32 -14.56 -11.73 8.62
CA GLY A 32 -13.45 -10.84 9.00
C GLY A 32 -12.11 -11.54 9.29
N SER A 33 -12.00 -12.83 9.00
CA SER A 33 -10.73 -13.56 9.12
C SER A 33 -10.03 -13.70 7.77
N PHE A 34 -8.71 -13.57 7.78
CA PHE A 34 -7.86 -13.87 6.64
C PHE A 34 -7.64 -15.38 6.53
N GLN A 35 -7.76 -15.92 5.32
CA GLN A 35 -7.67 -17.34 5.05
C GLN A 35 -6.60 -17.60 4.00
N GLU A 36 -5.63 -18.44 4.33
CA GLU A 36 -4.57 -18.88 3.42
C GLU A 36 -4.75 -20.35 3.07
N MET A 37 -4.55 -20.67 1.79
CA MET A 37 -4.57 -22.04 1.30
C MET A 37 -3.28 -22.32 0.52
N PRO A 38 -2.41 -23.22 1.01
CA PRO A 38 -1.23 -23.61 0.25
C PRO A 38 -1.62 -24.51 -0.92
N VAL A 39 -1.21 -24.12 -2.13
CA VAL A 39 -1.53 -24.86 -3.35
C VAL A 39 -0.27 -25.20 -4.12
N ARG A 40 -0.20 -26.41 -4.65
CA ARG A 40 0.92 -26.84 -5.50
C ARG A 40 0.79 -26.15 -6.86
N ALA A 41 1.70 -25.22 -7.14
CA ALA A 41 1.73 -24.44 -8.39
C ALA A 41 1.65 -25.32 -9.66
N ALA A 42 2.31 -26.48 -9.66
CA ALA A 42 2.28 -27.41 -10.79
C ALA A 42 0.88 -27.99 -11.10
N ALA A 43 -0.02 -28.03 -10.11
CA ALA A 43 -1.35 -28.62 -10.26
C ALA A 43 -2.40 -27.62 -10.75
N VAL A 44 -2.23 -26.33 -10.46
CA VAL A 44 -3.29 -25.31 -10.67
C VAL A 44 -2.96 -24.25 -11.71
N ILE A 45 -1.68 -24.09 -12.09
CA ILE A 45 -1.28 -23.13 -13.11
C ILE A 45 -1.50 -23.73 -14.49
N ASP A 46 -2.42 -23.13 -15.26
CA ASP A 46 -2.60 -23.48 -16.66
C ASP A 46 -1.49 -22.83 -17.51
N ARG A 47 -0.41 -23.59 -17.74
CA ARG A 47 0.71 -23.17 -18.58
C ARG A 47 0.32 -22.99 -20.05
N LYS A 48 -0.72 -23.68 -20.53
CA LYS A 48 -1.20 -23.56 -21.91
C LYS A 48 -2.03 -22.28 -22.10
N GLN A 49 -2.66 -21.78 -21.04
CA GLN A 49 -3.43 -20.54 -21.04
C GLN A 49 -2.73 -19.41 -20.29
N ASN A 50 -1.50 -19.07 -20.69
CA ASN A 50 -0.77 -17.90 -20.20
C ASN A 50 -0.65 -17.84 -18.65
N ASN A 51 -0.35 -18.97 -18.01
CA ASN A 51 -0.18 -19.10 -16.56
C ASN A 51 -1.40 -18.65 -15.74
N ARG A 52 -2.61 -18.84 -16.27
CA ARG A 52 -3.85 -18.50 -15.57
C ARG A 52 -4.12 -19.48 -14.44
N VAL A 53 -4.64 -18.93 -13.34
CA VAL A 53 -5.20 -19.69 -12.22
C VAL A 53 -6.67 -19.33 -12.12
N VAL A 54 -7.54 -20.34 -12.07
CA VAL A 54 -8.99 -20.15 -11.97
C VAL A 54 -9.46 -20.65 -10.62
N LEU A 55 -10.03 -19.72 -9.86
CA LEU A 55 -10.61 -19.97 -8.54
C LEU A 55 -12.13 -20.01 -8.65
N ARG A 56 -12.75 -20.94 -7.94
CA ARG A 56 -14.20 -21.07 -7.83
C ARG A 56 -14.58 -20.96 -6.36
N PHE A 57 -15.54 -20.10 -6.08
CA PHE A 57 -16.19 -20.03 -4.78
C PHE A 57 -17.63 -20.55 -4.94
N LEU A 58 -18.05 -21.46 -4.06
CA LEU A 58 -19.43 -21.89 -3.97
C LEU A 58 -19.96 -21.57 -2.58
N ASN A 59 -20.99 -20.74 -2.56
CA ASN A 59 -21.82 -20.55 -1.39
C ASN A 59 -22.78 -21.74 -1.28
N LEU A 60 -22.69 -22.51 -0.20
CA LEU A 60 -23.54 -23.67 0.00
C LEU A 60 -24.98 -23.23 0.33
N PRO A 61 -26.03 -23.94 -0.12
CA PRO A 61 -27.40 -23.70 0.34
C PRO A 61 -27.53 -23.90 1.85
N GLN A 62 -28.44 -23.13 2.48
CA GLN A 62 -28.62 -23.08 3.93
C GLN A 62 -28.92 -24.45 4.57
N GLU A 63 -29.55 -25.36 3.84
CA GLU A 63 -29.82 -26.74 4.27
C GLU A 63 -28.53 -27.48 4.67
N MET A 64 -27.41 -27.16 4.00
CA MET A 64 -26.11 -27.76 4.26
C MET A 64 -25.28 -27.01 5.31
N TRP A 65 -25.85 -26.00 5.98
CA TRP A 65 -25.14 -25.19 6.99
C TRP A 65 -25.18 -25.76 8.40
N GLY A 66 -25.74 -26.96 8.59
CA GLY A 66 -25.76 -27.63 9.90
C GLY A 66 -26.50 -26.85 10.97
N GLY A 67 -27.57 -26.14 10.61
CA GLY A 67 -28.40 -25.35 11.53
C GLY A 67 -27.90 -23.94 11.84
N VAL A 68 -26.85 -23.46 11.16
CA VAL A 68 -26.39 -22.07 11.26
C VAL A 68 -27.23 -21.16 10.38
N GLU A 69 -27.65 -20.02 10.91
CA GLU A 69 -28.37 -18.97 10.17
C GLU A 69 -27.55 -18.48 8.96
N ALA A 70 -28.21 -18.35 7.80
CA ALA A 70 -27.57 -17.87 6.59
C ALA A 70 -27.09 -16.42 6.75
N VAL A 71 -25.83 -16.16 6.41
CA VAL A 71 -25.22 -14.82 6.46
C VAL A 71 -24.63 -14.50 5.08
N PRO A 72 -24.79 -13.27 4.57
CA PRO A 72 -24.17 -12.89 3.30
C PRO A 72 -22.63 -12.97 3.40
N ALA A 73 -22.02 -13.65 2.44
CA ALA A 73 -20.57 -13.60 2.24
C ALA A 73 -20.23 -12.33 1.43
N VAL A 74 -19.48 -11.41 2.05
CA VAL A 74 -19.06 -10.16 1.41
C VAL A 74 -17.56 -10.20 1.21
N PHE A 75 -17.13 -10.12 -0.05
CA PHE A 75 -15.72 -9.92 -0.40
C PHE A 75 -15.46 -8.43 -0.47
N GLN A 76 -14.57 -7.91 0.38
CA GLN A 76 -14.17 -6.52 0.28
C GLN A 76 -13.33 -6.33 -0.97
N ALA A 77 -13.69 -5.35 -1.79
CA ALA A 77 -12.92 -5.02 -3.00
C ALA A 77 -11.47 -4.58 -2.68
N ALA A 78 -11.18 -4.20 -1.43
CA ALA A 78 -9.83 -3.88 -0.96
C ALA A 78 -8.97 -5.13 -0.72
N ASP A 79 -9.58 -6.23 -0.26
CA ASP A 79 -8.90 -7.46 0.18
C ASP A 79 -8.80 -8.53 -0.93
N GLN A 80 -8.88 -8.11 -2.20
CA GLN A 80 -8.99 -8.97 -3.40
C GLN A 80 -8.23 -10.31 -3.26
N PRO A 81 -8.75 -11.42 -3.81
CA PRO A 81 -8.07 -12.70 -3.74
C PRO A 81 -6.65 -12.59 -4.32
N VAL A 82 -5.65 -12.77 -3.46
CA VAL A 82 -4.23 -12.66 -3.81
C VAL A 82 -3.60 -14.03 -3.97
N ILE A 83 -2.77 -14.18 -5.00
CA ILE A 83 -1.93 -15.37 -5.19
C ILE A 83 -0.52 -15.01 -4.76
N LEU A 84 -0.09 -15.57 -3.63
CA LEU A 84 1.27 -15.38 -3.13
C LEU A 84 2.20 -16.42 -3.75
N CYS A 85 3.21 -15.94 -4.48
CA CYS A 85 4.26 -16.78 -5.04
C CYS A 85 5.62 -16.41 -4.44
N ARG A 86 6.43 -17.44 -4.16
CA ARG A 86 7.77 -17.22 -3.62
C ARG A 86 8.69 -16.68 -4.71
N VAL A 87 9.08 -15.41 -4.59
CA VAL A 87 10.02 -14.76 -5.52
C VAL A 87 11.44 -14.73 -5.00
N THR A 88 11.63 -14.43 -3.71
CA THR A 88 12.96 -14.31 -3.08
C THR A 88 12.98 -14.91 -1.67
N GLY A 89 14.17 -15.03 -1.08
CA GLY A 89 14.34 -15.40 0.32
C GLY A 89 13.97 -14.23 1.26
N PHE A 90 13.51 -14.56 2.47
CA PHE A 90 13.13 -13.58 3.49
C PHE A 90 14.24 -12.55 3.73
N PHE A 91 15.49 -12.99 3.92
CA PHE A 91 16.61 -12.10 4.21
C PHE A 91 16.85 -11.06 3.11
N SER A 92 16.72 -11.46 1.84
CA SER A 92 16.88 -10.53 0.71
C SER A 92 15.77 -9.48 0.69
N ASN A 93 14.52 -9.87 0.95
CA ASN A 93 13.40 -8.93 1.02
C ASN A 93 13.51 -8.01 2.26
N TYR A 94 13.93 -8.57 3.39
CA TYR A 94 14.18 -7.85 4.64
C TYR A 94 15.22 -6.73 4.45
N ALA A 95 16.35 -7.04 3.81
CA ALA A 95 17.38 -6.04 3.51
C ALA A 95 16.84 -4.90 2.64
N ARG A 96 15.97 -5.19 1.67
CA ARG A 96 15.30 -4.18 0.83
C ARG A 96 14.36 -3.29 1.63
N SER A 97 13.55 -3.87 2.53
CA SER A 97 12.71 -3.11 3.46
C SER A 97 13.54 -2.22 4.38
N MET A 98 14.69 -2.72 4.86
CA MET A 98 15.61 -1.95 5.72
C MET A 98 16.17 -0.72 5.00
N ILE A 99 16.50 -0.83 3.71
CA ILE A 99 16.94 0.33 2.91
C ILE A 99 15.85 1.42 2.83
N LEU A 100 14.58 1.03 2.66
CA LEU A 100 13.47 1.98 2.66
C LEU A 100 13.29 2.66 4.02
N ALA A 101 13.40 1.89 5.12
CA ALA A 101 13.38 2.44 6.47
C ALA A 101 14.55 3.42 6.71
N LEU A 102 15.74 3.14 6.19
CA LEU A 102 16.88 4.07 6.27
C LEU A 102 16.61 5.37 5.52
N PHE A 103 16.00 5.33 4.32
CA PHE A 103 15.61 6.54 3.60
C PHE A 103 14.59 7.37 4.38
N GLN A 104 13.64 6.72 5.04
CA GLN A 104 12.65 7.37 5.89
C GLN A 104 13.31 8.08 7.08
N ILE A 105 14.22 7.41 7.80
CA ILE A 105 14.94 8.00 8.94
C ILE A 105 15.85 9.14 8.46
N ALA A 106 16.56 8.97 7.35
CA ALA A 106 17.41 10.00 6.77
C ALA A 106 16.60 11.25 6.36
N PHE A 107 15.42 11.06 5.78
CA PHE A 107 14.51 12.16 5.44
C PHE A 107 14.01 12.89 6.69
N LEU A 108 13.58 12.16 7.72
CA LEU A 108 13.12 12.75 8.98
C LEU A 108 14.24 13.52 9.71
N ALA A 109 15.46 12.98 9.69
CA ALA A 109 16.64 13.66 10.23
C ALA A 109 16.95 14.95 9.45
N ALA A 110 16.97 14.89 8.11
CA ALA A 110 17.20 16.05 7.26
C ALA A 110 16.14 17.14 7.46
N LEU A 111 14.87 16.77 7.58
CA LEU A 111 13.77 17.69 7.89
C LEU A 111 13.98 18.36 9.25
N GLY A 112 14.30 17.58 10.29
CA GLY A 112 14.59 18.10 11.62
C GLY A 112 15.77 19.08 11.63
N CYS A 113 16.85 18.75 10.93
CA CYS A 113 18.01 19.64 10.77
C CYS A 113 17.65 20.92 10.01
N ALA A 114 16.91 20.81 8.90
CA ALA A 114 16.53 21.96 8.08
C ALA A 114 15.66 22.94 8.87
N VAL A 115 14.59 22.44 9.49
CA VAL A 115 13.66 23.25 10.29
C VAL A 115 14.36 23.81 11.54
N GLY A 116 15.20 23.01 12.21
CA GLY A 116 16.01 23.45 13.36
C GLY A 116 17.04 24.52 13.02
N SER A 117 17.56 24.53 11.79
CA SER A 117 18.48 25.58 11.32
C SER A 117 17.76 26.88 10.93
N ALA A 118 16.49 26.79 10.52
CA ALA A 118 15.73 27.92 10.01
C ALA A 118 14.95 28.69 11.09
N PHE A 119 14.55 28.01 12.18
CA PHE A 119 13.67 28.56 13.21
C PHE A 119 14.26 28.39 14.62
N SER A 120 13.73 29.13 15.60
CA SER A 120 14.05 28.93 17.01
C SER A 120 13.51 27.59 17.51
N THR A 121 14.11 27.02 18.56
CA THR A 121 13.78 25.67 19.06
C THR A 121 12.28 25.41 19.24
N PRO A 122 11.47 26.30 19.85
CA PRO A 122 10.04 26.05 20.01
C PRO A 122 9.28 26.04 18.68
N VAL A 123 9.63 26.95 17.77
CA VAL A 123 8.99 27.07 16.44
C VAL A 123 9.38 25.89 15.56
N ALA A 124 10.63 25.45 15.64
CA ALA A 124 11.14 24.30 14.90
C ALA A 124 10.43 23.00 15.29
N ALA A 125 10.27 22.77 16.60
CA ALA A 125 9.55 21.61 17.12
C ALA A 125 8.09 21.61 16.65
N PHE A 126 7.41 22.76 16.74
CA PHE A 126 6.03 22.90 16.26
C PHE A 126 5.91 22.60 14.75
N ALA A 127 6.77 23.20 13.93
CA ALA A 127 6.76 23.00 12.48
C ALA A 127 7.02 21.53 12.08
N ALA A 128 7.98 20.86 12.74
CA ALA A 128 8.27 19.45 12.50
C ALA A 128 7.07 18.55 12.87
N ILE A 129 6.43 18.77 14.03
CA ILE A 129 5.25 18.02 14.45
C ILE A 129 4.07 18.28 13.51
N SER A 130 3.80 19.54 13.16
CA SER A 130 2.74 19.88 12.20
C SER A 130 2.96 19.21 10.85
N TYR A 131 4.19 19.15 10.35
CA TYR A 131 4.52 18.45 9.10
C TYR A 131 4.12 16.97 9.15
N LEU A 132 4.46 16.27 10.25
CA LEU A 132 4.11 14.87 10.44
C LEU A 132 2.59 14.66 10.52
N VAL A 133 1.89 15.50 11.31
CA VAL A 133 0.42 15.42 11.45
C VAL A 133 -0.28 15.67 10.13
N ILE A 134 0.17 16.65 9.34
CA ILE A 134 -0.35 16.89 8.00
C ILE A 134 -0.07 15.70 7.09
N GLY A 135 1.13 15.13 7.11
CA GLY A 135 1.51 13.97 6.30
C GLY A 135 0.58 12.76 6.53
N MET A 136 0.32 12.44 7.79
CA MET A 136 -0.63 11.37 8.17
C MET A 136 -2.07 11.71 7.73
N SER A 137 -2.51 12.95 7.93
CA SER A 137 -3.88 13.38 7.60
C SER A 137 -4.15 13.37 6.10
N VAL A 138 -3.16 13.75 5.28
CA VAL A 138 -3.27 13.75 3.81
C VAL A 138 -3.49 12.35 3.28
N GLN A 139 -2.81 11.33 3.83
CA GLN A 139 -3.03 9.96 3.39
C GLN A 139 -4.42 9.45 3.73
N ALA A 140 -4.92 9.72 4.94
CA ALA A 140 -6.29 9.39 5.29
C ALA A 140 -7.31 10.05 4.34
N ALA A 141 -7.09 11.31 3.97
CA ALA A 141 -7.95 12.04 3.02
C ALA A 141 -7.86 11.50 1.57
N LEU A 142 -6.71 10.95 1.17
CA LEU A 142 -6.55 10.31 -0.14
C LEU A 142 -7.23 8.94 -0.22
N GLY A 143 -7.31 8.22 0.90
CA GLY A 143 -7.97 6.91 1.00
C GLY A 143 -9.48 6.96 1.24
N ALA A 144 -10.03 8.13 1.60
CA ALA A 144 -11.44 8.29 1.96
C ALA A 144 -12.47 8.02 0.83
N PRO A 145 -12.27 8.43 -0.44
CA PRO A 145 -13.29 8.26 -1.46
C PRO A 145 -13.38 6.81 -1.95
N LEU A 146 -14.61 6.31 -2.08
CA LEU A 146 -14.90 4.99 -2.64
C LEU A 146 -14.51 4.93 -4.13
N ARG A 147 -14.04 3.77 -4.59
CA ARG A 147 -13.69 3.54 -5.99
C ARG A 147 -14.79 2.70 -6.66
N ASN A 148 -15.20 3.11 -7.85
CA ASN A 148 -16.09 2.32 -8.72
C ASN A 148 -15.32 1.12 -9.29
N GLU A 149 -16.04 0.15 -9.86
CA GLU A 149 -15.47 -1.01 -10.56
C GLU A 149 -14.57 -0.59 -11.74
N ASP A 150 -14.85 0.56 -12.36
CA ASP A 150 -14.05 1.17 -13.43
C ASP A 150 -12.77 1.89 -12.92
N GLY A 151 -12.53 1.87 -11.60
CA GLY A 151 -11.40 2.56 -10.96
C GLY A 151 -11.58 4.07 -10.76
N SER A 152 -12.71 4.64 -11.19
CA SER A 152 -13.05 6.06 -10.98
C SER A 152 -13.49 6.34 -9.53
N TYR A 153 -13.15 7.53 -9.01
CA TYR A 153 -13.54 7.93 -7.65
C TYR A 153 -15.02 8.32 -7.59
N LYS A 154 -15.77 7.68 -6.70
CA LYS A 154 -17.16 7.99 -6.39
C LYS A 154 -17.21 8.99 -5.25
N TYR A 155 -17.36 10.27 -5.58
CA TYR A 155 -17.57 11.33 -4.60
C TYR A 155 -19.04 11.36 -4.20
N LYS A 156 -19.33 11.29 -2.90
CA LYS A 156 -20.70 11.41 -2.39
C LYS A 156 -21.18 12.85 -2.49
N ASN A 157 -20.30 13.82 -2.20
CA ASN A 157 -20.60 15.26 -2.16
C ASN A 157 -19.50 16.11 -2.83
N LEU A 158 -19.85 17.35 -3.22
CA LEU A 158 -18.90 18.32 -3.80
C LEU A 158 -17.74 18.65 -2.83
N MET A 159 -18.02 18.67 -1.52
CA MET A 159 -17.01 18.85 -0.47
C MET A 159 -15.99 17.71 -0.41
N GLU A 160 -16.42 16.47 -0.65
CA GLU A 160 -15.51 15.33 -0.64
C GLU A 160 -14.54 15.40 -1.82
N LYS A 161 -15.04 15.85 -2.98
CA LYS A 161 -14.22 16.12 -4.17
C LYS A 161 -13.20 17.23 -3.94
N SER A 162 -13.58 18.31 -3.25
CA SER A 162 -12.66 19.42 -2.97
C SER A 162 -11.57 19.01 -1.98
N VAL A 163 -11.93 18.32 -0.89
CA VAL A 163 -10.98 17.80 0.11
C VAL A 163 -10.01 16.81 -0.53
N HIS A 164 -10.51 15.87 -1.35
CA HIS A 164 -9.64 14.91 -2.02
C HIS A 164 -8.67 15.59 -3.00
N LYS A 165 -9.15 16.55 -3.81
CA LYS A 165 -8.28 17.30 -4.73
C LYS A 165 -7.26 18.15 -3.99
N PHE A 166 -7.63 18.74 -2.86
CA PHE A 166 -6.72 19.48 -2.00
C PHE A 166 -5.64 18.56 -1.41
N ALA A 167 -6.02 17.38 -0.92
CA ALA A 167 -5.08 16.37 -0.44
C ALA A 167 -4.10 15.92 -1.53
N GLN A 168 -4.57 15.77 -2.78
CA GLN A 168 -3.69 15.47 -3.92
C GLN A 168 -2.63 16.56 -4.15
N VAL A 169 -3.00 17.83 -4.02
CA VAL A 169 -2.05 18.95 -4.12
C VAL A 169 -1.06 18.94 -2.96
N ILE A 170 -1.53 18.75 -1.73
CA ILE A 170 -0.65 18.71 -0.55
C ILE A 170 0.32 17.52 -0.62
N ARG A 171 -0.08 16.36 -1.16
CA ARG A 171 0.81 15.19 -1.32
C ARG A 171 2.09 15.51 -2.11
N VAL A 172 2.03 16.47 -3.02
CA VAL A 172 3.21 16.92 -3.76
C VAL A 172 4.19 17.63 -2.82
N LEU A 173 3.68 18.42 -1.86
CA LEU A 173 4.47 19.21 -0.93
C LEU A 173 4.93 18.40 0.29
N VAL A 174 4.05 17.58 0.86
CA VAL A 174 4.28 16.83 2.10
C VAL A 174 4.57 15.38 1.76
N VAL A 175 5.69 14.85 2.26
CA VAL A 175 5.97 13.41 2.24
C VAL A 175 5.19 12.82 3.39
N SER A 176 4.24 11.94 3.10
CA SER A 176 3.78 11.07 4.16
C SER A 176 4.88 10.07 4.48
N VAL A 177 5.22 10.00 5.76
CA VAL A 177 6.13 9.00 6.31
C VAL A 177 5.67 7.58 5.95
N ASP A 178 4.35 7.39 5.84
CA ASP A 178 3.72 6.12 5.53
C ASP A 178 3.91 5.66 4.07
N ASP A 179 4.16 6.58 3.12
CA ASP A 179 4.49 6.19 1.72
C ASP A 179 5.80 5.36 1.65
N LEU A 180 6.63 5.43 2.70
CA LEU A 180 7.90 4.73 2.83
C LEU A 180 7.85 3.52 3.76
N ASP A 181 6.70 3.26 4.39
CA ASP A 181 6.57 2.11 5.27
C ASP A 181 6.65 0.82 4.46
N ALA A 182 7.78 0.14 4.56
CA ALA A 182 8.02 -1.18 4.02
C ALA A 182 7.73 -2.29 5.06
N THR A 183 7.37 -1.90 6.29
CA THR A 183 7.11 -2.82 7.40
C THR A 183 5.81 -3.56 7.16
N SER A 184 4.74 -2.85 6.75
CA SER A 184 3.46 -3.46 6.40
C SER A 184 3.59 -4.48 5.27
N ASP A 185 4.38 -4.16 4.23
CA ASP A 185 4.61 -5.09 3.12
C ASP A 185 5.41 -6.31 3.54
N LEU A 186 6.45 -6.12 4.35
CA LEU A 186 7.22 -7.25 4.87
C LEU A 186 6.38 -8.15 5.78
N ALA A 187 5.55 -7.57 6.65
CA ALA A 187 4.64 -8.30 7.54
C ALA A 187 3.59 -9.11 6.76
N LYS A 188 3.12 -8.58 5.62
CA LYS A 188 2.20 -9.26 4.69
C LYS A 188 2.90 -10.28 3.78
N GLY A 189 4.23 -10.39 3.83
CA GLY A 189 5.00 -11.26 2.93
C GLY A 189 5.09 -10.75 1.49
N ASN A 190 4.76 -9.46 1.26
CA ASN A 190 4.84 -8.84 -0.05
C ASN A 190 6.30 -8.56 -0.44
N LEU A 191 6.57 -8.68 -1.74
CA LEU A 191 7.88 -8.37 -2.30
C LEU A 191 8.12 -6.86 -2.35
N VAL A 192 9.22 -6.41 -1.77
CA VAL A 192 9.76 -5.07 -2.02
C VAL A 192 10.54 -5.10 -3.33
N GLU A 193 9.97 -4.50 -4.37
CA GLU A 193 10.61 -4.37 -5.66
C GLU A 193 11.76 -3.36 -5.63
N TYR A 194 12.84 -3.64 -6.38
CA TYR A 194 13.91 -2.67 -6.62
C TYR A 194 13.42 -1.40 -7.31
N SER A 195 12.39 -1.51 -8.14
CA SER A 195 11.73 -0.37 -8.81
C SER A 195 11.19 0.63 -7.79
N ARG A 196 10.61 0.13 -6.68
CA ARG A 196 10.08 0.94 -5.58
C ARG A 196 11.19 1.64 -4.82
N ILE A 197 12.29 0.95 -4.53
CA ILE A 197 13.47 1.53 -3.89
C ILE A 197 14.04 2.67 -4.75
N GLY A 198 14.19 2.44 -6.06
CA GLY A 198 14.69 3.47 -6.99
C GLY A 198 13.76 4.69 -7.08
N LYS A 199 12.44 4.47 -7.16
CA LYS A 199 11.45 5.55 -7.15
C LYS A 199 11.46 6.32 -5.83
N ALA A 200 11.57 5.63 -4.69
CA ALA A 200 11.66 6.24 -3.37
C ALA A 200 12.92 7.10 -3.25
N PHE A 201 14.08 6.57 -3.68
CA PHE A 201 15.34 7.31 -3.72
C PHE A 201 15.23 8.58 -4.58
N LEU A 202 14.74 8.47 -5.81
CA LEU A 202 14.62 9.62 -6.73
C LEU A 202 13.65 10.68 -6.19
N ASN A 203 12.50 10.27 -5.67
CA ASN A 203 11.50 11.21 -5.16
C ASN A 203 11.95 11.91 -3.88
N LEU A 204 12.48 11.17 -2.91
CA LEU A 204 12.90 11.73 -1.63
C LEU A 204 14.20 12.53 -1.75
N ILE A 205 15.24 11.88 -2.26
CA ILE A 205 16.61 12.42 -2.17
C ILE A 205 16.86 13.41 -3.31
N VAL A 206 16.50 13.07 -4.55
CA VAL A 206 16.82 13.95 -5.68
C VAL A 206 15.84 15.12 -5.76
N ILE A 207 14.54 14.83 -5.79
CA ILE A 207 13.54 15.88 -5.99
C ILE A 207 13.38 16.70 -4.70
N ARG A 208 13.06 16.06 -3.57
CA ARG A 208 12.64 16.81 -2.38
C ARG A 208 13.81 17.39 -1.59
N THR A 209 14.87 16.61 -1.30
CA THR A 209 16.08 17.20 -0.70
C THR A 209 16.74 18.19 -1.65
N GLY A 210 16.74 17.93 -2.96
CA GLY A 210 17.21 18.90 -3.97
C GLY A 210 16.43 20.21 -3.96
N LEU A 211 15.11 20.18 -3.85
CA LEU A 211 14.28 21.39 -3.75
C LEU A 211 14.54 22.16 -2.44
N ILE A 212 14.64 21.47 -1.31
CA ILE A 212 14.95 22.09 -0.01
C ILE A 212 16.34 22.73 -0.04
N ALA A 213 17.34 22.00 -0.55
CA ALA A 213 18.70 22.50 -0.70
C ALA A 213 18.75 23.71 -1.66
N GLY A 214 18.04 23.64 -2.79
CA GLY A 214 17.94 24.76 -3.73
C GLY A 214 17.31 26.01 -3.13
N LEU A 215 16.21 25.85 -2.37
CA LEU A 215 15.60 26.96 -1.61
C LEU A 215 16.55 27.51 -0.55
N GLY A 216 17.25 26.64 0.17
CA GLY A 216 18.26 27.03 1.17
C GLY A 216 19.38 27.85 0.56
N ILE A 217 19.96 27.38 -0.55
CA ILE A 217 20.98 28.09 -1.32
C ILE A 217 20.45 29.45 -1.76
N TRP A 218 19.25 29.51 -2.36
CA TRP A 218 18.67 30.76 -2.82
C TRP A 218 18.47 31.79 -1.71
N ILE A 219 17.95 31.38 -0.55
CA ILE A 219 17.78 32.24 0.63
C ILE A 219 19.13 32.77 1.11
N LEU A 220 20.14 31.90 1.21
CA LEU A 220 21.48 32.28 1.68
C LEU A 220 22.17 33.25 0.72
N THR A 221 22.10 33.00 -0.59
CA THR A 221 22.66 33.93 -1.60
C THR A 221 22.01 35.31 -1.52
N LYS A 222 20.69 35.38 -1.26
CA LYS A 222 20.01 36.67 -1.06
C LYS A 222 20.40 37.37 0.24
N ARG A 223 20.65 36.61 1.32
CA ARG A 223 21.14 37.17 2.59
C ARG A 223 22.54 37.74 2.45
N GLU A 224 23.45 37.05 1.76
CA GLU A 224 24.81 37.55 1.52
C GLU A 224 24.80 38.84 0.69
N LEU A 225 23.98 38.90 -0.37
CA LEU A 225 23.80 40.13 -1.17
C LEU A 225 23.22 41.30 -0.34
N GLY A 226 22.28 41.03 0.56
CA GLY A 226 21.70 42.04 1.44
C GLY A 226 22.66 42.58 2.51
N THR A 227 23.64 41.77 2.93
CA THR A 227 24.70 42.19 3.85
C THR A 227 25.75 43.07 3.15
N VAL A 228 26.04 42.83 1.87
CA VAL A 228 26.97 43.66 1.08
C VAL A 228 26.42 45.06 0.82
N ILE A 229 25.12 45.23 0.61
CA ILE A 229 24.48 46.54 0.34
C ILE A 229 24.43 47.45 1.59
N LYS A 230 24.58 46.89 2.79
CA LYS A 230 24.58 47.64 4.06
C LYS A 230 25.97 48.09 4.53
N ARG A 231 27.04 47.81 3.76
CA ARG A 231 28.37 48.41 3.95
C ARG A 231 28.58 49.53 2.95
#